data_AF-F4YFF0-F1
#
_entry.id   AF-F4YFF0-F1
#
_cell.length_a   1.000
_cell.length_b   1.000
_cell.length_c   1.000
_cell.angle_alpha   90.00
_cell.angle_beta   90.00
_cell.angle_gamma   90.00
#
_symmetry.space_group_name_H-M   'P 1'
#
loop_
_entity.id
_entity.type
_entity.pdbx_description
1 polymer ?
#
loop_
_entity_poly.entity_id
_entity_poly.type
_entity_poly.pdbx_seq_one_letter_code
_entity_poly.pdbx_strand_id
1 'polypeptide(L)' 'KVQRLRKECPNGECGAGTFMANHFDRHYCGKCGLTYVYQKAGGD' A
#
# COMPACT_ATOMS: atom_id res chain seq x y z
N LYS A 1 7.25 7.50 22.05
CA LYS A 1 7.19 8.01 20.66
C LYS A 1 6.64 6.89 19.77
N VAL A 2 5.48 7.07 19.15
CA VAL A 2 4.87 6.04 18.30
C VAL A 2 5.46 6.15 16.89
N GLN A 3 5.88 5.02 16.31
CA GLN A 3 6.35 4.95 14.92
C GLN A 3 5.40 4.08 14.11
N ARG A 4 5.01 4.56 12.93
CA ARG A 4 4.14 3.83 11.99
C ARG A 4 5.02 3.08 11.01
N LEU A 5 4.92 1.75 11.01
CA LEU A 5 5.76 0.87 10.20
C LEU A 5 5.24 0.64 8.78
N ARG A 6 3.93 0.86 8.55
CA ARG A 6 3.27 0.63 7.26
C ARG A 6 2.97 1.95 6.56
N LYS A 7 2.97 1.91 5.23
CA LYS A 7 2.58 3.06 4.38
C LYS A 7 1.08 3.29 4.46
N GLU A 8 0.69 4.56 4.49
CA GLU A 8 -0.70 4.97 4.38
C GLU A 8 -1.16 4.88 2.92
N CYS A 9 -2.43 4.55 2.72
CA CYS A 9 -3.01 4.47 1.39
C CYS A 9 -3.15 5.89 0.79
N PRO A 10 -2.63 6.16 -0.41
CA PRO A 10 -2.65 7.49 -1.01
C PRO A 10 -4.04 7.91 -1.54
N ASN A 11 -4.97 6.97 -1.64
CA ASN A 11 -6.33 7.26 -2.09
C ASN A 11 -7.06 8.16 -1.08
N GLY A 12 -7.61 9.28 -1.55
CA GLY A 12 -8.32 10.27 -0.73
C GLY A 12 -9.52 9.68 0.03
N GLU A 13 -10.17 8.65 -0.51
CA GLU A 13 -11.27 7.95 0.19
C GLU A 13 -10.79 7.03 1.32
N CYS A 14 -9.54 6.58 1.26
CA CYS A 14 -8.96 5.74 2.30
C CYS A 14 -8.42 6.56 3.46
N GLY A 15 -7.80 7.69 3.17
CA GLY A 15 -7.44 8.72 4.15
C GLY A 15 -6.43 8.26 5.21
N ALA A 16 -6.03 9.23 6.04
CA ALA A 16 -5.12 9.03 7.16
C ALA A 16 -5.69 7.97 8.13
N GLY A 17 -4.89 6.92 8.39
CA GLY A 17 -5.32 5.79 9.22
C GLY A 17 -5.53 4.48 8.45
N THR A 18 -5.78 4.54 7.13
CA THR A 18 -5.82 3.33 6.30
C THR A 18 -4.42 2.98 5.82
N PHE A 19 -3.88 1.89 6.34
CA PHE A 19 -2.57 1.40 5.96
C PHE A 19 -2.63 0.33 4.89
N MET A 20 -1.64 0.35 4.00
CA MET A 20 -1.44 -0.73 3.04
C MET A 20 -0.86 -1.96 3.74
N ALA A 21 -1.39 -3.13 3.42
CA ALA A 21 -0.84 -4.43 3.80
C ALA A 21 0.43 -4.71 2.98
N ASN A 22 1.44 -5.30 3.62
CA ASN A 22 2.62 -5.83 2.94
C ASN A 22 2.40 -7.31 2.64
N HIS A 23 2.27 -7.64 1.37
CA HIS A 23 2.46 -8.99 0.87
C HIS A 23 3.87 -9.12 0.28
N PHE A 24 4.28 -10.35 -0.04
CA PHE A 24 5.60 -10.64 -0.59
C PHE A 24 5.89 -9.94 -1.92
N ASP A 25 4.87 -9.83 -2.76
CA ASP A 25 4.91 -9.37 -4.15
C ASP A 25 4.26 -7.99 -4.36
N ARG A 26 3.52 -7.50 -3.35
CA ARG A 26 2.70 -6.29 -3.49
C ARG A 26 2.37 -5.62 -2.16
N HIS A 27 2.01 -4.35 -2.25
CA HIS A 27 1.24 -3.64 -1.24
C HIS A 27 -0.24 -3.62 -1.61
N TYR A 28 -1.11 -3.91 -0.66
CA TYR A 28 -2.56 -3.97 -0.90
C TYR A 28 -3.34 -3.11 0.09
N CYS A 29 -4.26 -2.29 -0.41
CA CYS A 29 -5.21 -1.55 0.43
C CYS A 29 -6.51 -2.34 0.57
N GLY A 30 -6.83 -2.80 1.79
CA GLY A 30 -8.06 -3.54 2.06
C GLY A 30 -9.37 -2.72 1.95
N LYS A 31 -9.28 -1.39 1.96
CA LYS A 31 -10.46 -0.51 1.93
C LYS A 31 -10.91 -0.15 0.52
N CYS A 32 -9.98 0.24 -0.36
CA CYS A 32 -10.30 0.59 -1.75
C CYS A 32 -9.86 -0.43 -2.79
N GLY A 33 -9.19 -1.52 -2.38
CA GLY A 33 -8.68 -2.54 -3.31
C GLY A 33 -7.42 -2.14 -4.08
N LEU A 34 -6.86 -0.95 -3.83
CA LEU A 34 -5.68 -0.46 -4.54
C LEU A 34 -4.45 -1.31 -4.25
N THR A 35 -3.80 -1.77 -5.32
CA THR A 35 -2.67 -2.70 -5.26
C THR A 35 -1.44 -2.10 -5.95
N TYR A 36 -0.33 -1.97 -5.23
CA TYR A 36 0.98 -1.68 -5.80
C TYR A 36 1.81 -2.95 -5.83
N VAL A 37 1.98 -3.54 -7.00
CA VAL A 37 2.92 -4.65 -7.20
C VAL A 37 4.34 -4.11 -7.28
N TYR A 38 5.29 -4.82 -6.66
CA TYR A 38 6.71 -4.57 -6.91
C TYR A 38 7.06 -5.21 -8.25
N GLN A 39 6.56 -4.64 -9.34
CA GLN A 39 7.02 -5.03 -10.66
C GLN A 39 8.53 -4.77 -10.69
N LYS A 40 9.34 -5.83 -10.77
CA LYS A 40 10.72 -5.67 -11.26
C LYS A 40 10.58 -4.91 -12.57
N ALA A 41 11.15 -3.71 -12.64
CA ALA A 41 11.26 -2.97 -13.88
C ALA A 41 11.90 -3.91 -14.92
N GLY A 42 11.06 -4.40 -15.80
CA GLY A 42 11.32 -5.38 -16.84
C GLY A 42 10.10 -5.33 -17.75
N GLY A 43 9.80 -4.12 -18.22
CA GLY A 43 9.00 -3.96 -19.42
C GLY A 43 9.94 -4.20 -20.59
N ASP A 44 9.67 -5.29 -21.32
CA ASP A 44 9.81 -5.31 -22.78
C ASP A 44 8.62 -4.56 -23.39
#